data_AF-A0AAD4HLS8-F1
#
_entry.id   AF-A0AAD4HLS8-F1
#
_cell.length_a   1.000
_cell.length_b   1.000
_cell.length_c   1.000
_cell.angle_alpha   90.00
_cell.angle_beta   90.00
_cell.angle_gamma   90.00
#
_symmetry.space_group_name_H-M   'P 1'
#
loop_
_entity.id
_entity.type
_entity.pdbx_description
1 polymer ?
#
loop_
_entity_poly.entity_id
_entity_poly.type
_entity_poly.pdbx_seq_one_letter_code
_entity_poly.pdbx_strand_id
1 'polypeptide(L)'
;MFAASQDTQLEEVDGSTDDKPIFVPSQVSENAFELFLSVCYNKPDAVKIPNDTVIQLLELSDMYLCRDARDYAVRNLQRNRYSLESTRLISLALKFNIKEFLPHAFERLISARINDVSDDKHHAVGPIVWNTMFKVKEHLDIHRRIIACEAPPMVHAGTCVKQKRCEEDWKQLWWNGMGRFLLDGRNPQPYKDAVERFEKLDISEINPDCWKVVLFTVKGQSAFDHERKLISRTANNLIKYLIVEPNFEDFGCAVY
;
A
#
# COMPACT_ATOMS: atom_id res chain seq x y z
N MET A 1 -38.77 -44.24 48.23
CA MET A 1 -38.54 -42.80 47.98
C MET A 1 -37.23 -42.69 47.22
N PHE A 2 -37.29 -42.56 45.90
CA PHE A 2 -36.11 -42.28 45.08
C PHE A 2 -36.24 -40.82 44.65
N ALA A 3 -35.35 -39.97 45.16
CA ALA A 3 -35.26 -38.57 44.75
C ALA A 3 -34.65 -38.53 43.34
N ALA A 4 -35.41 -37.98 42.41
CA ALA A 4 -35.00 -37.78 41.03
C ALA A 4 -34.20 -36.48 40.90
N SER A 5 -33.20 -36.56 40.00
CA SER A 5 -32.65 -35.51 39.15
C SER A 5 -32.11 -34.25 39.83
N GLN A 6 -30.79 -34.22 40.00
CA GLN A 6 -30.03 -32.97 39.90
C GLN A 6 -30.14 -32.48 38.46
N ASP A 7 -30.98 -31.47 38.24
CA ASP A 7 -30.97 -30.66 37.02
C ASP A 7 -29.62 -29.95 36.92
N THR A 8 -28.74 -30.47 36.05
CA THR A 8 -27.66 -29.69 35.48
C THR A 8 -28.28 -28.59 34.64
N GLN A 9 -28.53 -27.43 35.25
CA GLN A 9 -28.83 -26.19 34.52
C GLN A 9 -27.62 -25.88 33.64
N LEU A 10 -27.71 -26.25 32.37
CA LEU A 10 -26.83 -25.71 31.34
C LEU A 10 -27.02 -24.19 31.36
N GLU A 11 -25.93 -23.44 31.49
CA GLU A 11 -25.98 -21.99 31.38
C GLU A 11 -26.59 -21.64 30.02
N GLU A 12 -27.73 -20.95 30.06
CA GLU A 12 -28.38 -20.45 28.85
C GLU A 12 -27.42 -19.54 28.09
N VAL A 13 -27.08 -19.95 26.87
CA VAL A 13 -26.16 -19.29 25.95
C VAL A 13 -26.90 -18.20 25.16
N ASP A 14 -26.21 -17.12 24.79
CA ASP A 14 -26.76 -16.06 23.94
C ASP A 14 -27.43 -16.64 22.67
N GLY A 15 -28.64 -16.16 22.38
CA GLY A 15 -29.45 -16.62 21.25
C GLY A 15 -30.33 -17.83 21.54
N SER A 16 -30.37 -18.34 22.78
CA SER A 16 -31.20 -19.50 23.13
C SER A 16 -32.70 -19.19 23.24
N THR A 17 -33.07 -17.95 23.56
CA THR A 17 -34.46 -17.52 23.82
C THR A 17 -34.66 -16.06 23.43
N ASP A 18 -35.91 -15.63 23.28
CA ASP A 18 -36.27 -14.22 23.04
C ASP A 18 -35.82 -13.32 24.21
N ASP A 19 -35.76 -13.87 25.43
CA ASP A 19 -35.30 -13.17 26.64
C ASP A 19 -33.75 -13.09 26.73
N LYS A 20 -33.02 -13.80 25.85
CA LYS A 20 -31.56 -13.75 25.71
C LYS A 20 -31.13 -13.66 24.23
N PRO A 21 -31.37 -12.52 23.55
CA PRO A 21 -31.01 -12.37 22.14
C PRO A 21 -29.50 -12.26 21.95
N ILE A 22 -29.03 -12.55 20.73
CA ILE A 22 -27.66 -12.21 20.31
C ILE A 22 -27.59 -10.69 20.09
N PHE A 23 -26.76 -10.02 20.89
CA PHE A 23 -26.55 -8.59 20.73
C PHE A 23 -25.55 -8.29 19.62
N VAL A 24 -26.05 -7.70 18.53
CA VAL A 24 -25.20 -7.11 17.51
C VAL A 24 -24.68 -5.76 18.03
N PRO A 25 -23.37 -5.48 17.96
CA PRO A 25 -22.82 -4.23 18.46
C PRO A 25 -23.46 -3.00 17.80
N SER A 26 -23.70 -1.95 18.58
CA SER A 26 -24.40 -0.74 18.11
C SER A 26 -23.67 0.03 17.01
N GLN A 27 -22.36 -0.20 16.85
CA GLN A 27 -21.57 0.36 15.74
C GLN A 27 -21.82 -0.32 14.39
N VAL A 28 -22.47 -1.49 14.36
CA VAL A 28 -22.79 -2.21 13.13
C VAL A 28 -24.13 -1.70 12.60
N SER A 29 -24.13 -1.22 11.37
CA SER A 29 -25.37 -0.83 10.68
C SER A 29 -26.18 -2.05 10.25
N GLU A 30 -27.50 -1.89 10.17
CA GLU A 30 -28.42 -2.89 9.62
C GLU A 30 -27.94 -3.41 8.25
N ASN A 31 -27.55 -2.50 7.35
CA ASN A 31 -27.00 -2.84 6.03
C ASN A 31 -25.75 -3.73 6.09
N ALA A 32 -24.88 -3.53 7.09
CA ALA A 32 -23.68 -4.35 7.25
C ALA A 32 -24.02 -5.75 7.77
N PHE A 33 -24.99 -5.85 8.68
CA PHE A 33 -25.47 -7.13 9.18
C PHE A 33 -26.22 -7.93 8.11
N GLU A 34 -27.10 -7.27 7.35
CA GLU A 34 -27.77 -7.88 6.18
C GLU A 34 -26.75 -8.36 5.14
N LEU A 35 -25.73 -7.55 4.86
CA LEU A 35 -24.64 -7.97 3.99
C LEU A 35 -23.91 -9.20 4.56
N PHE A 36 -23.62 -9.23 5.85
CA PHE A 36 -22.99 -10.38 6.51
C PHE A 36 -23.82 -11.66 6.33
N LEU A 37 -25.13 -11.61 6.63
CA LEU A 37 -26.03 -12.74 6.40
C LEU A 37 -26.05 -13.16 4.92
N SER A 38 -26.12 -12.18 4.01
CA SER A 38 -26.13 -12.47 2.57
C SER A 38 -24.86 -13.21 2.11
N VAL A 39 -23.69 -12.89 2.67
CA VAL A 39 -22.45 -13.61 2.37
C VAL A 39 -22.49 -15.01 2.97
N CYS A 40 -22.88 -15.16 4.25
CA CYS A 40 -22.99 -16.46 4.92
C CYS A 40 -23.93 -17.43 4.20
N TYR A 41 -25.01 -16.93 3.61
CA TYR A 41 -25.97 -17.73 2.83
C TYR A 41 -25.66 -17.78 1.32
N ASN A 42 -24.47 -17.35 0.88
CA ASN A 42 -24.04 -17.34 -0.53
C ASN A 42 -24.99 -16.61 -1.49
N LYS A 43 -25.62 -15.53 -1.02
CA LYS A 43 -26.51 -14.65 -1.79
C LYS A 43 -26.10 -13.16 -1.72
N PRO A 44 -24.82 -12.79 -1.89
CA PRO A 44 -24.46 -11.37 -1.90
C PRO A 44 -25.05 -10.69 -3.13
N ASP A 45 -25.79 -9.61 -2.91
CA ASP A 45 -26.34 -8.80 -4.00
C ASP A 45 -25.23 -8.18 -4.86
N ALA A 46 -25.50 -8.01 -6.15
CA ALA A 46 -24.58 -7.38 -7.10
C ALA A 46 -24.52 -5.84 -6.98
N VAL A 47 -25.13 -5.26 -5.94
CA VAL A 47 -25.23 -3.82 -5.74
C VAL A 47 -23.86 -3.25 -5.34
N LYS A 48 -23.62 -1.99 -5.72
CA LYS A 48 -22.42 -1.27 -5.29
C LYS A 48 -22.52 -0.96 -3.79
N ILE A 49 -21.75 -1.69 -3.00
CA ILE A 49 -21.73 -1.55 -1.53
C ILE A 49 -20.77 -0.41 -1.14
N PRO A 50 -21.18 0.52 -0.25
CA PRO A 50 -20.29 1.54 0.32
C PRO A 50 -19.12 0.94 1.10
N ASN A 51 -17.94 1.56 1.03
CA ASN A 51 -16.76 1.06 1.73
C ASN A 51 -16.96 0.92 3.24
N ASP A 52 -17.70 1.82 3.88
CA ASP A 52 -17.95 1.76 5.33
C ASP A 52 -18.75 0.51 5.72
N THR A 53 -19.73 0.12 4.90
CA THR A 53 -20.47 -1.13 5.09
C THR A 53 -19.55 -2.35 4.93
N VAL A 54 -18.63 -2.33 3.96
CA VAL A 54 -17.65 -3.42 3.78
C VAL A 54 -16.63 -3.47 4.93
N ILE A 55 -16.28 -2.33 5.52
CA ILE A 55 -15.41 -2.28 6.71
C ILE A 55 -16.14 -2.84 7.94
N GLN A 56 -17.42 -2.53 8.12
CA GLN A 56 -18.23 -3.16 9.17
C GLN A 56 -18.39 -4.67 8.94
N LEU A 57 -18.48 -5.12 7.68
CA LEU A 57 -18.43 -6.54 7.36
C LEU A 57 -17.11 -7.19 7.79
N LEU A 58 -15.97 -6.51 7.63
CA LEU A 58 -14.69 -6.99 8.19
C LEU A 58 -14.76 -7.13 9.72
N GLU A 59 -15.35 -6.16 10.41
CA GLU A 59 -15.53 -6.21 11.87
C GLU A 59 -16.40 -7.39 12.30
N LEU A 60 -17.51 -7.63 11.60
CA LEU A 60 -18.37 -8.80 11.83
C LEU A 60 -17.65 -10.10 11.50
N SER A 61 -16.86 -10.14 10.43
CA SER A 61 -16.10 -11.34 10.04
C SER A 61 -15.04 -11.71 11.08
N ASP A 62 -14.44 -10.71 11.73
CA ASP A 62 -13.47 -10.90 12.81
C ASP A 62 -14.18 -11.33 14.10
N MET A 63 -15.30 -10.67 14.44
CA MET A 63 -16.12 -10.97 15.62
C MET A 63 -16.66 -12.40 15.61
N TYR A 64 -17.20 -12.85 14.47
CA TYR A 64 -17.82 -14.15 14.33
C TYR A 64 -16.93 -15.19 13.64
N LEU A 65 -15.64 -14.88 13.45
CA LEU A 65 -14.64 -15.75 12.81
C LEU A 65 -15.07 -16.29 11.43
N CYS A 66 -15.86 -15.52 10.69
CA CYS A 66 -16.44 -15.93 9.40
C CYS A 66 -15.47 -15.65 8.25
N ARG A 67 -14.83 -16.71 7.75
CA ARG A 67 -13.87 -16.63 6.64
C ARG A 67 -14.48 -16.11 5.34
N ASP A 68 -15.69 -16.55 4.99
CA ASP A 68 -16.33 -16.15 3.73
C ASP A 68 -16.65 -14.65 3.71
N ALA A 69 -17.17 -14.11 4.82
CA ALA A 69 -17.40 -12.69 5.01
C ALA A 69 -16.10 -11.89 4.89
N ARG A 70 -15.02 -12.38 5.52
CA ARG A 70 -13.69 -11.76 5.43
C ARG A 70 -13.18 -11.75 4.00
N ASP A 71 -13.17 -12.88 3.32
CA ASP A 71 -12.66 -13.01 1.95
C ASP A 71 -13.48 -12.18 0.96
N TYR A 72 -14.80 -12.07 1.17
CA TYR A 72 -15.65 -11.15 0.42
C TYR A 72 -15.24 -9.70 0.65
N ALA A 73 -15.10 -9.28 1.91
CA ALA A 73 -14.77 -7.91 2.26
C ALA A 73 -13.38 -7.50 1.75
N VAL A 74 -12.37 -8.36 1.93
CA VAL A 74 -11.00 -8.14 1.43
C VAL A 74 -11.01 -7.97 -0.09
N ARG A 75 -11.70 -8.83 -0.83
CA ARG A 75 -11.80 -8.72 -2.30
C ARG A 75 -12.49 -7.42 -2.74
N ASN A 76 -13.55 -7.02 -2.05
CA ASN A 76 -14.29 -5.81 -2.38
C ASN A 76 -13.43 -4.55 -2.12
N LEU A 77 -12.81 -4.44 -0.94
CA LEU A 77 -11.91 -3.34 -0.60
C LEU A 77 -10.68 -3.31 -1.51
N GLN A 78 -10.13 -4.46 -1.91
CA GLN A 78 -8.99 -4.52 -2.81
C GLN A 78 -9.34 -3.97 -4.21
N ARG A 79 -10.54 -4.27 -4.73
CA ARG A 79 -11.03 -3.69 -5.99
C ARG A 79 -11.22 -2.18 -5.88
N ASN A 80 -11.64 -1.70 -4.71
CA ASN A 80 -11.91 -0.29 -4.44
C ASN A 80 -10.75 0.44 -3.72
N ARG A 81 -9.55 -0.13 -3.66
CA ARG A 81 -8.44 0.36 -2.81
C ARG A 81 -8.02 1.81 -3.09
N TYR A 82 -8.21 2.30 -4.31
CA TYR A 82 -7.88 3.69 -4.67
C TYR A 82 -8.83 4.72 -4.08
N SER A 83 -10.05 4.31 -3.73
CA SER A 83 -11.04 5.18 -3.06
C SER A 83 -10.77 5.37 -1.56
N LEU A 84 -9.89 4.54 -0.99
CA LEU A 84 -9.50 4.62 0.42
C LEU A 84 -8.19 5.38 0.56
N GLU A 85 -8.05 6.10 1.66
CA GLU A 85 -6.77 6.70 2.04
C GLU A 85 -5.75 5.62 2.41
N SER A 86 -4.47 5.90 2.15
CA SER A 86 -3.38 4.96 2.43
C SER A 86 -3.24 4.63 3.91
N THR A 87 -3.37 5.63 4.79
CA THR A 87 -3.32 5.45 6.24
C THR A 87 -4.47 4.56 6.73
N ARG A 88 -5.68 4.73 6.17
CA ARG A 88 -6.84 3.88 6.48
C ARG A 88 -6.62 2.45 6.03
N LEU A 89 -6.09 2.22 4.83
CA LEU A 89 -5.76 0.87 4.34
C LEU A 89 -4.69 0.19 5.21
N ILE A 90 -3.66 0.92 5.64
CA ILE A 90 -2.64 0.37 6.56
C ILE A 90 -3.29 0.02 7.90
N SER A 91 -4.12 0.91 8.45
CA SER A 91 -4.82 0.66 9.71
C SER A 91 -5.70 -0.61 9.64
N LEU A 92 -6.44 -0.80 8.54
CA LEU A 92 -7.21 -2.01 8.30
C LEU A 92 -6.32 -3.25 8.14
N ALA A 93 -5.20 -3.12 7.41
CA ALA A 93 -4.24 -4.20 7.24
C ALA A 93 -3.70 -4.69 8.58
N LEU A 94 -3.36 -3.76 9.48
CA LEU A 94 -2.84 -4.08 10.82
C LEU A 94 -3.95 -4.61 11.74
N LYS A 95 -5.11 -3.95 11.79
CA LYS A 95 -6.23 -4.35 12.66
C LYS A 95 -6.70 -5.77 12.36
N PHE A 96 -6.84 -6.11 11.08
CA PHE A 96 -7.40 -7.39 10.66
C PHE A 96 -6.36 -8.38 10.14
N ASN A 97 -5.06 -8.08 10.18
CA ASN A 97 -4.02 -8.92 9.61
C ASN A 97 -4.21 -9.23 8.10
N ILE A 98 -4.40 -8.20 7.27
CA ILE A 98 -4.61 -8.33 5.80
C ILE A 98 -3.35 -7.86 5.06
N LYS A 99 -2.52 -8.81 4.61
CA LYS A 99 -1.23 -8.52 3.95
C LYS A 99 -1.38 -7.85 2.59
N GLU A 100 -2.48 -8.09 1.89
CA GLU A 100 -2.75 -7.65 0.51
C GLU A 100 -2.82 -6.13 0.37
N PHE A 101 -3.18 -5.43 1.45
CA PHE A 101 -3.34 -3.98 1.45
C PHE A 101 -2.01 -3.24 1.64
N LEU A 102 -1.06 -3.85 2.37
CA LEU A 102 0.12 -3.16 2.87
C LEU A 102 1.06 -2.66 1.76
N PRO A 103 1.39 -3.42 0.70
CA PRO A 103 2.31 -2.97 -0.35
C PRO A 103 1.83 -1.69 -1.03
N HIS A 104 0.57 -1.69 -1.46
CA HIS A 104 -0.02 -0.57 -2.17
C HIS A 104 -0.22 0.64 -1.26
N ALA A 105 -0.70 0.42 -0.04
CA ALA A 105 -0.95 1.51 0.89
C ALA A 105 0.35 2.16 1.37
N PHE A 106 1.40 1.37 1.60
CA PHE A 106 2.71 1.88 1.99
C PHE A 106 3.38 2.68 0.87
N GLU A 107 3.30 2.23 -0.39
CA GLU A 107 3.81 2.99 -1.55
C GLU A 107 3.14 4.38 -1.66
N ARG A 108 1.81 4.42 -1.49
CA ARG A 108 1.05 5.68 -1.46
C ARG A 108 1.42 6.56 -0.27
N LEU A 109 1.68 5.96 0.88
CA LEU A 109 2.14 6.68 2.07
C LEU A 109 3.54 7.30 1.85
N ILE A 110 4.47 6.58 1.23
CA ILE A 110 5.79 7.12 0.87
C ILE A 110 5.69 8.28 -0.11
N SER A 111 4.71 8.24 -1.01
CA SER A 111 4.47 9.30 -2.00
C SER A 111 3.82 10.55 -1.40
N ALA A 112 3.12 10.42 -0.26
CA ALA A 112 2.47 11.53 0.40
C ALA A 112 3.47 12.49 1.07
N ARG A 113 3.11 13.77 1.19
CA ARG A 113 3.86 14.72 2.03
C ARG A 113 3.50 14.47 3.48
N ILE A 114 4.51 14.45 4.34
CA ILE A 114 4.32 14.18 5.78
C ILE A 114 3.41 15.24 6.40
N ASN A 115 3.60 16.50 6.01
CA ASN A 115 2.81 17.63 6.52
C ASN A 115 1.32 17.58 6.12
N ASP A 116 0.95 16.74 5.14
CA ASP A 116 -0.44 16.60 4.69
C ASP A 116 -1.17 15.48 5.46
N VAL A 117 -0.47 14.76 6.37
CA VAL A 117 -1.06 13.71 7.20
C VAL A 117 -1.45 14.30 8.56
N SER A 118 -2.72 14.17 8.92
CA SER A 118 -3.25 14.64 10.20
C SER A 118 -2.85 13.74 11.39
N ASP A 119 -2.86 14.29 12.61
CA ASP A 119 -2.38 13.60 13.83
C ASP A 119 -3.24 12.38 14.21
N ASP A 120 -4.54 12.43 13.94
CA ASP A 120 -5.48 11.32 14.10
C ASP A 120 -5.07 10.12 13.22
N LYS A 121 -4.58 10.39 12.00
CA LYS A 121 -4.07 9.34 11.09
C LYS A 121 -2.73 8.77 11.57
N HIS A 122 -1.94 9.54 12.32
CA HIS A 122 -0.67 9.05 12.86
C HIS A 122 -0.89 7.89 13.85
N HIS A 123 -1.86 8.04 14.75
CA HIS A 123 -2.18 7.01 15.75
C HIS A 123 -2.65 5.70 15.12
N ALA A 124 -3.45 5.78 14.04
CA ALA A 124 -4.05 4.62 13.39
C ALA A 124 -3.03 3.72 12.64
N VAL A 125 -1.90 4.27 12.21
CA VAL A 125 -0.86 3.56 11.43
C VAL A 125 0.21 2.93 12.33
N GLY A 126 0.42 3.50 13.52
CA GLY A 126 1.36 2.99 14.52
C GLY A 126 2.82 3.39 14.27
N PRO A 127 3.63 3.43 15.35
CA PRO A 127 4.99 4.00 15.32
C PRO A 127 5.97 3.23 14.43
N ILE A 128 5.81 1.90 14.31
CA ILE A 128 6.71 1.06 13.51
C ILE A 128 6.64 1.42 12.02
N VAL A 129 5.42 1.63 11.49
CA VAL A 129 5.22 1.99 10.09
C VAL A 129 5.73 3.40 9.83
N TRP A 130 5.49 4.36 10.73
CA TRP A 130 6.02 5.72 10.62
C TRP A 130 7.55 5.77 10.62
N ASN A 131 8.18 5.11 11.60
CA ASN A 131 9.64 5.03 11.68
C ASN A 131 10.24 4.41 10.41
N THR A 132 9.58 3.40 9.86
CA THR A 132 9.99 2.77 8.62
C THR A 132 9.83 3.71 7.43
N MET A 133 8.71 4.43 7.35
CA MET A 133 8.46 5.44 6.32
C MET A 133 9.51 6.55 6.34
N PHE A 134 9.85 7.09 7.52
CA PHE A 134 10.88 8.14 7.64
C PHE A 134 12.24 7.66 7.14
N LYS A 135 12.66 6.46 7.55
CA LYS A 135 13.93 5.86 7.09
C LYS A 135 13.96 5.65 5.58
N VAL A 136 12.86 5.19 4.98
CA VAL A 136 12.78 5.03 3.52
C VAL A 136 12.85 6.38 2.83
N LYS A 137 12.10 7.39 3.30
CA LYS A 137 12.11 8.73 2.71
C LYS A 137 13.50 9.37 2.78
N GLU A 138 14.19 9.27 3.92
CA GLU A 138 15.56 9.75 4.09
C GLU A 138 16.52 9.03 3.14
N HIS A 139 16.43 7.70 3.03
CA HIS A 139 17.26 6.93 2.10
C HIS A 139 17.02 7.35 0.64
N LEU A 140 15.76 7.55 0.24
CA LEU A 140 15.40 8.00 -1.10
C LEU A 140 15.93 9.41 -1.37
N ASP A 141 15.84 10.32 -0.40
CA ASP A 141 16.35 11.69 -0.51
C ASP A 141 17.88 11.71 -0.69
N ILE A 142 18.62 10.92 0.10
CA ILE A 142 20.07 10.76 -0.07
C ILE A 142 20.40 10.20 -1.47
N HIS A 143 19.72 9.13 -1.89
CA HIS A 143 19.96 8.54 -3.20
C HIS A 143 19.64 9.53 -4.33
N ARG A 144 18.57 10.33 -4.21
CA ARG A 144 18.22 11.36 -5.21
C ARG A 144 19.31 12.42 -5.33
N ARG A 145 19.91 12.85 -4.22
CA ARG A 145 21.04 13.79 -4.21
C ARG A 145 22.27 13.20 -4.89
N ILE A 146 22.59 11.93 -4.64
CA ILE A 146 23.70 11.25 -5.32
C ILE A 146 23.46 11.24 -6.83
N ILE A 147 22.30 10.73 -7.28
CA ILE A 147 21.97 10.67 -8.72
C ILE A 147 21.93 12.06 -9.36
N ALA A 148 21.45 13.08 -8.66
CA ALA A 148 21.42 14.45 -9.15
C ALA A 148 22.83 15.04 -9.35
N CYS A 149 23.74 14.80 -8.42
CA CYS A 149 25.09 15.36 -8.43
C CYS A 149 26.08 14.55 -9.29
N GLU A 150 25.86 13.23 -9.41
CA GLU A 150 26.77 12.31 -10.09
C GLU A 150 26.18 11.90 -11.44
N ALA A 151 26.51 12.68 -12.48
CA ALA A 151 26.18 12.31 -13.84
C ALA A 151 26.84 10.97 -14.20
N PRO A 152 26.10 10.00 -14.78
CA PRO A 152 26.70 8.76 -15.21
C PRO A 152 27.73 9.04 -16.32
N PRO A 153 28.74 8.17 -16.50
CA PRO A 153 29.78 8.37 -17.49
C PRO A 153 29.20 8.56 -18.90
N MET A 154 29.73 9.52 -19.64
CA MET A 154 29.29 9.77 -21.00
C MET A 154 29.71 8.62 -21.92
N VAL A 155 28.79 8.14 -22.74
CA VAL A 155 29.08 7.11 -23.75
C VAL A 155 29.00 7.74 -25.14
N HIS A 156 30.14 7.76 -25.84
CA HIS A 156 30.25 8.38 -27.16
C HIS A 156 29.89 7.40 -28.28
N ALA A 157 29.12 7.87 -29.26
CA ALA A 157 28.98 7.19 -30.53
C ALA A 157 30.29 7.27 -31.34
N GLY A 158 30.55 6.30 -32.22
CA GLY A 158 31.73 6.30 -33.09
C GLY A 158 31.83 7.51 -34.03
N THR A 159 30.72 8.20 -34.27
CA THR A 159 30.61 9.44 -35.07
C THR A 159 30.99 10.71 -34.29
N CYS A 160 31.30 10.60 -32.99
CA CYS A 160 31.57 11.77 -32.14
C CYS A 160 32.99 12.31 -32.34
N VAL A 161 33.10 13.46 -33.02
CA VAL A 161 34.39 14.14 -33.25
C VAL A 161 34.84 14.98 -32.04
N LYS A 162 33.90 15.51 -31.25
CA LYS A 162 34.19 16.45 -30.13
C LYS A 162 33.88 15.82 -28.78
N GLN A 163 34.55 14.72 -28.45
CA GLN A 163 34.25 13.93 -27.24
C GLN A 163 34.32 14.74 -25.94
N LYS A 164 35.40 15.50 -25.72
CA LYS A 164 35.56 16.33 -24.51
C LYS A 164 34.42 17.32 -24.31
N ARG A 165 34.09 18.09 -25.34
CA ARG A 165 32.99 19.06 -25.30
C ARG A 165 31.65 18.35 -25.05
N CYS A 166 31.41 17.24 -25.72
CA CYS A 166 30.20 16.44 -25.54
C CYS A 166 30.08 15.89 -24.09
N GLU A 167 31.19 15.60 -23.41
CA GLU A 167 31.21 15.19 -22.00
C GLU A 167 30.92 16.35 -21.06
N GLU A 168 31.48 17.53 -21.32
CA GLU A 168 31.21 18.76 -20.56
C GLU A 168 29.74 19.17 -20.67
N ASP A 169 29.21 19.20 -21.90
CA ASP A 169 27.81 19.51 -22.20
C ASP A 169 26.87 18.48 -21.56
N TRP A 170 27.26 17.19 -21.53
CA TRP A 170 26.53 16.13 -20.82
C TRP A 170 26.41 16.40 -19.32
N LYS A 171 27.51 16.75 -18.64
CA LYS A 171 27.49 17.05 -17.20
C LYS A 171 26.58 18.25 -16.89
N GLN A 172 26.62 19.28 -17.73
CA GLN A 172 25.74 20.44 -17.59
C GLN A 172 24.27 20.09 -17.83
N LEU A 173 23.97 19.33 -18.89
CA LEU A 173 22.61 18.87 -19.19
C LEU A 173 22.07 18.00 -18.06
N TRP A 174 22.88 17.09 -17.52
CA TRP A 174 22.48 16.24 -16.40
C TRP A 174 22.08 17.05 -15.19
N TRP A 175 22.93 17.98 -14.76
CA TRP A 175 22.64 18.83 -13.60
C TRP A 175 21.41 19.72 -13.84
N ASN A 176 21.34 20.40 -14.99
CA ASN A 176 20.26 21.32 -15.29
C ASN A 176 18.93 20.62 -15.64
N GLY A 177 18.98 19.36 -16.05
CA GLY A 177 17.82 18.51 -16.30
C GLY A 177 17.50 17.60 -15.12
N MET A 178 18.18 16.44 -15.07
CA MET A 178 17.94 15.40 -14.06
C MET A 178 18.12 15.93 -12.63
N GLY A 179 19.20 16.66 -12.38
CA GLY A 179 19.48 17.23 -11.05
C GLY A 179 18.33 18.12 -10.56
N ARG A 180 17.81 19.00 -11.42
CA ARG A 180 16.65 19.84 -11.09
C ARG A 180 15.37 19.04 -10.91
N PHE A 181 15.11 18.04 -11.75
CA PHE A 181 13.90 17.22 -11.61
C PHE A 181 13.85 16.46 -10.28
N LEU A 182 14.99 15.95 -9.82
CA LEU A 182 15.07 15.19 -8.57
C LEU A 182 15.09 16.09 -7.32
N LEU A 183 15.69 17.28 -7.41
CA LEU A 183 15.94 18.16 -6.27
C LEU A 183 15.02 19.39 -6.19
N ASP A 184 14.02 19.53 -7.06
CA ASP A 184 13.05 20.62 -6.99
C ASP A 184 12.28 20.56 -5.66
N GLY A 185 12.56 21.51 -4.76
CA GLY A 185 11.90 21.59 -3.45
C GLY A 185 10.41 21.88 -3.51
N ARG A 186 9.88 22.37 -4.65
CA ARG A 186 8.44 22.61 -4.84
C ARG A 186 7.72 21.36 -5.34
N ASN A 187 8.39 20.60 -6.22
CA ASN A 187 7.80 19.44 -6.88
C ASN A 187 8.87 18.40 -7.27
N PRO A 188 9.44 17.68 -6.28
CA PRO A 188 10.46 16.69 -6.57
C PRO A 188 9.83 15.55 -7.37
N GLN A 189 10.42 15.22 -8.51
CA GLN A 189 9.90 14.17 -9.39
C GLN A 189 10.33 12.79 -8.88
N PRO A 190 9.42 11.80 -8.85
CA PRO A 190 9.80 10.39 -8.75
C PRO A 190 10.76 10.01 -9.88
N TYR A 191 11.61 9.00 -9.69
CA TYR A 191 12.62 8.63 -10.69
C TYR A 191 12.04 8.36 -12.08
N LYS A 192 10.92 7.63 -12.14
CA LYS A 192 10.24 7.31 -13.40
C LYS A 192 9.89 8.58 -14.17
N ASP A 193 9.26 9.53 -13.49
CA ASP A 193 8.79 10.77 -14.10
C ASP A 193 9.97 11.69 -14.46
N ALA A 194 11.02 11.71 -13.64
CA ALA A 194 12.24 12.44 -13.92
C ALA A 194 12.93 11.95 -15.20
N VAL A 195 13.03 10.63 -15.39
CA VAL A 195 13.58 10.00 -16.60
C VAL A 195 12.71 10.33 -17.82
N GLU A 196 11.39 10.13 -17.73
CA GLU A 196 10.47 10.43 -18.84
C GLU A 196 10.49 11.90 -19.28
N ARG A 197 10.72 12.83 -18.34
CA ARG A 197 10.89 14.26 -18.65
C ARG A 197 12.27 14.56 -19.22
N PHE A 198 13.32 13.95 -18.68
CA PHE A 198 14.69 14.14 -19.13
C PHE A 198 14.87 13.71 -20.59
N GLU A 199 14.20 12.64 -21.01
CA GLU A 199 14.19 12.18 -22.40
C GLU A 199 13.62 13.18 -23.41
N LYS A 200 12.74 14.08 -22.94
CA LYS A 200 12.04 15.07 -23.76
C LYS A 200 12.72 16.43 -23.78
N LEU A 201 13.87 16.58 -23.12
CA LEU A 201 14.63 17.82 -23.14
C LEU A 201 15.17 18.10 -24.54
N ASP A 202 15.23 19.39 -24.89
CA ASP A 202 15.94 19.84 -26.08
C ASP A 202 17.45 19.73 -25.85
N ILE A 203 18.15 19.10 -26.78
CA ILE A 203 19.55 18.65 -26.66
C ILE A 203 20.47 19.30 -27.69
N SER A 204 20.20 20.54 -28.06
CA SER A 204 20.96 21.27 -29.08
C SER A 204 22.49 21.27 -28.89
N GLU A 205 22.98 21.04 -27.66
CA GLU A 205 24.40 21.05 -27.30
C GLU A 205 25.10 19.68 -27.42
N ILE A 206 24.35 18.57 -27.37
CA ILE A 206 24.92 17.20 -27.40
C ILE A 206 24.80 16.60 -28.79
N ASN A 207 25.81 15.82 -29.21
CA ASN A 207 25.71 15.05 -30.45
C ASN A 207 24.51 14.07 -30.38
N PRO A 208 23.57 14.08 -31.36
CA PRO A 208 22.35 13.28 -31.29
C PRO A 208 22.58 11.76 -31.18
N ASP A 209 23.66 11.23 -31.75
CA ASP A 209 23.98 9.80 -31.65
C ASP A 209 24.52 9.46 -30.26
N CYS A 210 25.38 10.31 -29.69
CA CYS A 210 25.83 10.16 -28.31
C CYS A 210 24.65 10.22 -27.33
N TRP A 211 23.70 11.12 -27.56
CA TRP A 211 22.49 11.23 -26.73
C TRP A 211 21.68 9.92 -26.72
N LYS A 212 21.46 9.30 -27.89
CA LYS A 212 20.74 8.02 -27.97
C LYS A 212 21.45 6.92 -27.18
N VAL A 213 22.77 6.82 -27.31
CA VAL A 213 23.57 5.79 -26.64
C VAL A 213 23.61 6.01 -25.12
N VAL A 214 23.81 7.26 -24.68
CA VAL A 214 23.83 7.56 -23.23
C VAL A 214 22.45 7.37 -22.62
N LEU A 215 21.36 7.79 -23.29
CA LEU A 215 20.00 7.53 -22.81
C LEU A 215 19.69 6.03 -22.70
N PHE A 216 20.07 5.23 -23.71
CA PHE A 216 19.92 3.79 -23.65
C PHE A 216 20.63 3.21 -22.41
N THR A 217 21.85 3.69 -22.15
CA THR A 217 22.64 3.29 -20.98
C THR A 217 21.96 3.72 -19.68
N VAL A 218 21.50 4.96 -19.56
CA VAL A 218 20.81 5.50 -18.38
C VAL A 218 19.54 4.71 -18.08
N LYS A 219 18.71 4.42 -19.08
CA LYS A 219 17.49 3.61 -18.90
C LYS A 219 17.79 2.17 -18.50
N GLY A 220 18.91 1.62 -18.96
CA GLY A 220 19.36 0.28 -18.59
C GLY A 220 19.94 0.17 -17.18
N GLN A 221 20.22 1.29 -16.51
CA GLN A 221 20.79 1.27 -15.16
C GLN A 221 19.73 1.01 -14.09
N SER A 222 20.06 0.14 -13.14
CA SER A 222 19.20 -0.22 -12.02
C SER A 222 18.97 0.90 -10.99
N ALA A 223 19.68 2.02 -11.10
CA ALA A 223 19.55 3.16 -10.19
C ALA A 223 18.12 3.72 -10.15
N PHE A 224 17.42 3.73 -11.28
CA PHE A 224 16.04 4.23 -11.37
C PHE A 224 15.00 3.23 -10.88
N ASP A 225 15.36 1.95 -10.76
CA ASP A 225 14.53 0.94 -10.10
C ASP A 225 14.68 0.95 -8.58
N HIS A 226 15.70 1.65 -8.05
CA HIS A 226 16.06 1.60 -6.64
C HIS A 226 14.89 1.98 -5.74
N GLU A 227 14.16 3.04 -6.08
CA GLU A 227 12.98 3.48 -5.33
C GLU A 227 11.92 2.39 -5.24
N ARG A 228 11.52 1.81 -6.37
CA ARG A 228 10.51 0.75 -6.42
C ARG A 228 10.95 -0.48 -5.64
N LYS A 229 12.21 -0.91 -5.82
CA LYS A 229 12.79 -2.07 -5.13
C LYS A 229 12.85 -1.85 -3.63
N LEU A 230 13.29 -0.68 -3.19
CA LEU A 230 13.38 -0.31 -1.78
C LEU A 230 11.99 -0.28 -1.12
N ILE A 231 11.01 0.37 -1.75
CA ILE A 231 9.63 0.44 -1.23
C ILE A 231 9.03 -0.96 -1.16
N SER A 232 9.11 -1.73 -2.25
CA SER A 232 8.52 -3.08 -2.32
C SER A 232 9.14 -4.04 -1.29
N ARG A 233 10.48 -4.04 -1.18
CA ARG A 233 11.20 -4.84 -0.18
C ARG A 233 10.81 -4.44 1.23
N THR A 234 10.69 -3.13 1.49
CA THR A 234 10.34 -2.63 2.81
C THR A 234 8.91 -2.98 3.19
N ALA A 235 7.95 -2.84 2.28
CA ALA A 235 6.58 -3.27 2.51
C ALA A 235 6.49 -4.77 2.81
N ASN A 236 7.21 -5.60 2.06
CA ASN A 236 7.26 -7.04 2.31
C ASN A 236 7.88 -7.38 3.68
N ASN A 237 8.89 -6.62 4.12
CA ASN A 237 9.47 -6.77 5.45
C ASN A 237 8.47 -6.36 6.55
N LEU A 238 7.70 -5.30 6.33
CA LEU A 238 6.63 -4.89 7.24
C LEU A 238 5.55 -5.96 7.35
N ILE A 239 5.13 -6.59 6.24
CA ILE A 239 4.18 -7.71 6.26
C ILE A 239 4.70 -8.82 7.17
N LYS A 240 5.95 -9.27 6.95
CA LYS A 240 6.55 -10.36 7.74
C LYS A 240 6.66 -10.05 9.23
N TYR A 241 6.81 -8.76 9.58
CA TYR A 241 7.02 -8.34 10.96
C TYR A 241 5.72 -8.01 11.70
N LEU A 242 4.71 -7.49 10.99
CA LEU A 242 3.50 -6.93 11.61
C LEU A 242 2.25 -7.79 11.40
N ILE A 243 2.20 -8.62 10.37
CA ILE A 243 0.99 -9.36 10.01
C ILE A 243 1.16 -10.82 10.44
N VAL A 244 0.26 -11.27 11.31
CA VAL A 244 0.14 -12.68 11.70
C VAL A 244 -1.11 -13.24 11.03
N GLU A 245 -0.95 -14.25 10.18
CA GLU A 245 -2.11 -14.83 9.48
C GLU A 245 -3.10 -15.40 10.50
N PRO A 246 -4.38 -14.97 10.46
CA PRO A 246 -5.38 -15.48 11.39
C PRO A 246 -5.65 -16.96 11.14
N ASN A 247 -5.75 -17.72 12.23
CA ASN A 247 -6.10 -19.13 12.18
C ASN A 247 -7.64 -19.28 12.18
N PHE A 248 -8.20 -19.73 11.06
CA PHE A 248 -9.63 -20.00 10.90
C PHE A 248 -9.93 -21.52 10.94
N GLU A 249 -9.24 -22.27 11.79
CA GLU A 249 -9.45 -23.73 11.95
C GLU A 249 -10.97 -24.07 12.03
N ASP A 250 -11.43 -24.77 11.00
CA ASP A 250 -12.65 -25.58 10.81
C ASP A 250 -14.01 -25.17 11.42
N PHE A 251 -14.21 -23.90 11.79
CA PHE A 251 -15.56 -23.33 11.80
C PHE A 251 -15.91 -22.88 10.39
N GLY A 252 -16.04 -23.83 9.47
CA GLY A 252 -16.87 -23.59 8.29
C GLY A 252 -18.22 -23.07 8.80
N CYS A 253 -18.85 -22.14 8.10
CA CYS A 253 -20.24 -21.79 8.32
C CYS A 253 -21.14 -23.00 8.01
N ALA A 254 -21.00 -24.08 8.78
CA ALA A 254 -21.93 -25.19 8.85
C ALA A 254 -23.07 -24.71 9.76
N VAL A 255 -23.87 -23.81 9.21
CA VAL A 255 -25.22 -23.58 9.71
C VAL A 255 -26.01 -24.79 9.23
N TYR A 256 -26.25 -25.74 10.13
CA TYR A 256 -27.24 -26.81 9.94
C TYR A 256 -28.66 -26.23 9.99
#